data_AF-A0A0P0DUE3-F1
#
_entry.id   AF-A0A0P0DUE3-F1
#
_cell.length_a   1.000
_cell.length_b   1.000
_cell.length_c   1.000
_cell.angle_alpha   90.00
_cell.angle_beta   90.00
_cell.angle_gamma   90.00
#
_symmetry.space_group_name_H-M   'P 1'
#
loop_
_entity.id
_entity.type
_entity.pdbx_description
1 polymer ?
#
loop_
_entity_poly.entity_id
_entity_poly.type
_entity_poly.pdbx_seq_one_letter_code
_entity_poly.pdbx_strand_id
1 'polypeptide(L)' 'MTMTEVPRPKTLTWEVGDVVQCGSVRWALRTITGQAVELEAMNVPHGIWWRTTLGELPAKATS' A
#
# COMPACT_ATOMS: atom_id res chain seq x y z
N MET A 1 26.24 1.61 25.51
CA MET A 1 25.84 0.66 24.45
C MET A 1 24.65 1.27 23.73
N THR A 2 24.88 1.98 22.63
CA THR A 2 23.82 2.55 21.81
C THR A 2 23.35 1.48 20.83
N MET A 3 22.12 0.99 21.00
CA MET A 3 21.46 0.16 20.00
C MET A 3 21.17 1.04 18.79
N THR A 4 22.02 0.97 17.77
CA THR A 4 21.69 1.49 16.44
C THR A 4 20.56 0.61 15.91
N GLU A 5 19.32 1.09 16.02
CA GLU A 5 18.17 0.48 15.34
C GLU A 5 18.46 0.51 13.84
N VAL A 6 18.93 -0.61 13.30
CA VAL A 6 19.03 -0.78 11.85
C VAL A 6 17.60 -0.74 11.33
N PRO A 7 17.20 0.23 10.48
CA PRO A 7 15.88 0.22 9.92
C PRO A 7 15.73 -1.10 9.17
N ARG A 8 14.88 -2.00 9.69
CA ARG A 8 14.59 -3.28 9.05
C ARG A 8 14.24 -2.95 7.60
N PRO A 9 14.88 -3.58 6.60
CA PRO A 9 14.52 -3.35 5.21
C PRO A 9 13.03 -3.65 5.11
N LYS A 10 12.23 -2.60 4.88
CA LYS A 10 10.78 -2.74 4.73
C LYS A 10 10.58 -3.77 3.64
N THR A 11 10.00 -4.90 4.01
CA THR A 11 9.68 -5.96 3.07
C THR A 11 8.98 -5.31 1.88
N LEU A 12 9.44 -5.62 0.67
CA LEU A 12 8.89 -5.14 -0.61
C LEU A 12 7.42 -5.53 -0.82
N THR A 13 6.85 -6.30 0.11
CA THR A 13 5.47 -6.73 0.15
C THR A 13 4.55 -5.57 0.57
N TRP A 14 3.44 -5.43 -0.14
CA TRP A 14 2.37 -4.53 0.24
C TRP A 14 1.66 -5.00 1.51
N GLU A 15 1.37 -4.07 2.40
CA GLU A 15 0.71 -4.32 3.68
C GLU A 15 -0.55 -3.45 3.80
N VAL A 16 -1.50 -3.89 4.63
CA VAL A 16 -2.66 -3.05 4.96
C VAL A 16 -2.18 -1.75 5.61
N GLY A 17 -2.69 -0.62 5.15
CA GLY A 17 -2.27 0.71 5.55
C GLY A 17 -1.22 1.33 4.64
N ASP A 18 -0.58 0.56 3.75
CA ASP A 18 0.24 1.15 2.69
C ASP A 18 -0.61 2.02 1.76
N VAL A 19 0.04 3.01 1.15
CA VAL A 19 -0.59 3.89 0.17
C VAL A 19 0.07 3.69 -1.18
N VAL A 20 -0.76 3.45 -2.19
CA VAL A 20 -0.35 3.39 -3.59
C VAL A 20 -0.88 4.60 -4.34
N GLN A 21 -0.06 5.18 -5.20
CA GLN A 21 -0.49 6.27 -6.08
C GLN A 21 -0.72 5.72 -7.49
N CYS A 22 -1.93 5.92 -8.00
CA CYS A 22 -2.28 5.57 -9.38
C CYS A 22 -2.77 6.85 -10.07
N GLY A 23 -1.92 7.40 -10.94
CA GLY A 23 -2.13 8.73 -11.53
C GLY A 23 -2.17 9.82 -10.45
N SER A 24 -3.28 10.56 -10.41
CA SER A 24 -3.51 11.64 -9.43
C SER A 24 -4.23 11.17 -8.16
N VAL A 25 -4.60 9.88 -8.06
CA VAL A 25 -5.35 9.36 -6.92
C VAL A 25 -4.43 8.55 -6.01
N ARG A 26 -4.52 8.81 -4.71
CA ARG A 26 -3.88 8.05 -3.64
C ARG A 26 -4.88 7.05 -3.08
N TRP A 27 -4.45 5.81 -2.99
CA TRP A 27 -5.26 4.69 -2.58
C TRP A 27 -4.63 4.03 -1.36
N ALA A 28 -5.34 3.97 -0.25
CA ALA A 28 -4.90 3.23 0.94
C ALA A 28 -5.34 1.78 0.82
N LEU A 29 -4.42 0.84 1.07
CA LEU A 29 -4.75 -0.58 1.19
C LEU A 29 -5.52 -0.80 2.49
N ARG A 30 -6.75 -1.28 2.39
CA ARG A 30 -7.64 -1.52 3.54
C ARG A 30 -7.75 -3.00 3.88
N THR A 31 -7.79 -3.85 2.85
CA THR A 31 -7.92 -5.29 3.02
C THR A 31 -6.94 -5.99 2.08
N ILE A 32 -6.26 -7.04 2.57
CA ILE A 32 -5.49 -7.97 1.75
C ILE A 32 -5.93 -9.38 2.12
N THR A 33 -6.49 -10.11 1.16
CA THR A 33 -6.98 -11.49 1.35
C THR A 33 -6.35 -12.38 0.29
N GLY A 34 -5.29 -13.10 0.67
CA GLY A 34 -4.47 -13.84 -0.29
C GLY A 34 -3.83 -12.88 -1.29
N GLN A 35 -4.22 -12.98 -2.56
CA GLN A 35 -3.76 -12.05 -3.61
C GLN A 35 -4.70 -10.86 -3.83
N ALA A 36 -5.94 -10.90 -3.33
CA ALA A 36 -6.91 -9.83 -3.52
C ALA A 36 -6.61 -8.67 -2.58
N VAL A 37 -6.73 -7.45 -3.09
CA VAL A 37 -6.49 -6.20 -2.35
C VAL A 37 -7.67 -5.27 -2.55
N GLU A 38 -8.12 -4.66 -1.46
CA GLU A 38 -9.11 -3.59 -1.48
C GLU A 38 -8.46 -2.28 -1.09
N LEU A 39 -8.75 -1.27 -1.88
CA LEU A 39 -8.16 0.04 -1.84
C LEU A 39 -9.26 1.08 -1.65
N GLU A 40 -9.03 2.03 -0.76
CA GLU A 40 -9.91 3.18 -0.58
C GLU A 40 -9.20 4.44 -1.06
N ALA A 41 -9.87 5.23 -1.89
CA ALA A 41 -9.31 6.46 -2.38
C ALA A 41 -9.28 7.54 -1.27
N MET A 42 -8.13 8.20 -1.11
CA MET A 42 -7.88 9.11 0.01
C MET A 42 -8.03 10.60 -0.33
N ASN A 43 -7.85 10.97 -1.60
CA ASN A 43 -7.78 12.38 -2.04
C ASN A 43 -8.89 12.73 -3.05
N VAL A 44 -9.97 11.97 -3.02
CA VAL A 44 -11.20 12.15 -3.80
C VAL A 44 -12.38 12.01 -2.83
N PRO A 45 -13.63 12.30 -3.24
CA PRO A 45 -14.79 12.13 -2.37
C PRO A 45 -14.85 10.74 -1.74
N HIS A 46 -15.25 10.68 -0.47
CA HIS A 46 -15.33 9.44 0.30
C HIS A 46 -16.25 8.40 -0.36
N GLY A 47 -15.92 7.12 -0.16
CA GLY A 47 -16.73 6.00 -0.64
C GLY A 47 -16.31 5.45 -2.01
N ILE A 48 -15.20 5.91 -2.58
CA ILE A 48 -14.62 5.29 -3.77
C ILE A 48 -13.69 4.15 -3.35
N TRP A 49 -14.09 2.95 -3.73
CA TRP A 49 -13.37 1.71 -3.47
C TRP A 49 -12.92 1.07 -4.77
N TRP A 50 -11.73 0.49 -4.76
CA TRP A 50 -11.20 -0.28 -5.86
C TRP A 50 -10.67 -1.62 -5.36
N ARG A 51 -11.04 -2.70 -6.05
CA ARG A 51 -10.55 -4.05 -5.76
C ARG A 51 -9.63 -4.50 -6.89
N THR A 52 -8.45 -4.96 -6.53
CA THR A 52 -7.42 -5.43 -7.46
C THR A 52 -6.65 -6.61 -6.85
N THR A 53 -5.51 -6.98 -7.44
CA THR A 53 -4.60 -7.97 -6.87
C THR A 53 -3.22 -7.39 -6.61
N LEU A 54 -2.45 -8.03 -5.72
CA LEU A 54 -1.06 -7.63 -5.41
C LEU A 54 -0.16 -7.57 -6.64
N GLY A 55 -0.42 -8.38 -7.68
CA GLY A 55 0.36 -8.40 -8.92
C GLY A 55 0.07 -7.24 -9.87
N GLU A 56 -1.11 -6.62 -9.74
CA GLU A 56 -1.52 -5.46 -10.53
C GLU A 56 -1.10 -4.13 -9.88
N LEU A 57 -0.65 -4.19 -8.62
CA LEU A 57 -0.10 -3.02 -7.94
C LEU A 57 1.28 -2.69 -8.53
N PRO A 58 1.60 -1.40 -8.70
CA PRO A 58 2.95 -1.00 -9.07
C PRO A 58 3.95 -1.53 -8.04
N ALA A 59 5.21 -1.68 -8.46
CA ALA A 59 6.27 -2.06 -7.55
C ALA A 59 6.34 -1.07 -6.38
N LYS A 60 6.41 -1.59 -5.15
CA LYS A 60 6.54 -0.76 -3.95
C LYS A 60 7.83 0.03 -4.05
N ALA A 61 7.72 1.36 -4.05
CA ALA A 61 8.89 2.23 -4.09
C ALA A 61 9.74 1.97 -2.84
N THR A 62 10.95 1.44 -3.03
CA THR A 62 11.96 1.34 -1.98
C THR A 62 12.50 2.73 -1.71
N SER A 63 12.01 3.36 -0.65
CA SER A 63 12.61 4.57 -0.11
C SER A 63 13.64 4.24 0.96
#